data_AF-C1BCI2-F1
#
_entry.id   AF-C1BCI2-F1
#
_cell.length_a   1.000
_cell.length_b   1.000
_cell.length_c   1.000
_cell.angle_alpha   90.00
_cell.angle_beta   90.00
_cell.angle_gamma   90.00
#
_symmetry.space_group_name_H-M   'P 1'
#
loop_
_entity.id
_entity.type
_entity.pdbx_description
1 polymer ?
#
loop_
_entity_poly.entity_id
_entity_poly.type
_entity_poly.pdbx_seq_one_letter_code
_entity_poly.pdbx_strand_id
1 'polypeptide(L)'
;MGAARGIAGSYGPEQKGCFLAAGEWERDWFVRMNNTGGAVDVWEVHGIDDGDLVESPEGYYFFPGVIAAAELRLVQRDLPPAQNH
;
A
#
# COMPACT_ATOMS: atom_id res chain seq x y z
N MET A 1 4.96 17.12 -10.45
CA MET A 1 3.69 16.82 -11.13
C MET A 1 3.80 15.42 -11.71
N GLY A 2 3.17 14.44 -11.06
CA GLY A 2 3.20 13.04 -11.44
C GLY A 2 2.15 12.32 -10.63
N ALA A 3 0.88 12.54 -10.97
CA ALA A 3 -0.21 11.78 -10.39
C ALA A 3 -0.05 10.35 -10.90
N ALA A 4 0.53 9.48 -10.08
CA ALA A 4 0.39 8.04 -10.28
C ALA A 4 -1.11 7.77 -10.37
N ARG A 5 -1.55 7.12 -11.45
CA ARG A 5 -2.96 6.73 -11.63
C ARG A 5 -3.35 5.95 -10.37
N GLY A 6 -4.49 6.29 -9.77
CA GLY A 6 -5.04 5.45 -8.72
C GLY A 6 -5.25 4.03 -9.23
N ILE A 7 -5.36 3.06 -8.32
CA ILE A 7 -5.49 1.63 -8.64
C ILE A 7 -6.61 1.37 -9.66
N ALA A 8 -7.68 2.18 -9.65
CA ALA A 8 -8.80 2.11 -10.59
C ALA A 8 -8.73 3.09 -11.79
N GLY A 9 -7.56 3.67 -12.09
CA GLY A 9 -7.40 4.63 -13.21
C GLY A 9 -7.92 6.04 -12.91
N SER A 10 -8.17 6.37 -11.65
CA SER A 10 -8.61 7.69 -11.21
C SER A 10 -7.49 8.74 -11.28
N TYR A 11 -7.87 10.00 -11.52
CA TYR A 11 -6.97 11.16 -11.56
C TYR A 11 -6.56 11.68 -10.16
N GLY A 12 -7.13 11.11 -9.10
CA GLY A 12 -6.81 11.41 -7.71
C GLY A 12 -6.97 10.17 -6.86
N PRO A 13 -6.34 10.13 -5.67
CA PRO A 13 -6.43 8.97 -4.80
C PRO A 13 -7.87 8.79 -4.32
N GLU A 14 -8.39 7.56 -4.39
CA GLU A 14 -9.73 7.22 -3.90
C GLU A 14 -9.86 7.47 -2.40
N GLN A 15 -8.77 7.30 -1.66
CA GLN A 15 -8.64 7.66 -0.26
C GLN A 15 -7.38 8.49 -0.02
N LYS A 16 -7.48 9.55 0.79
CA LYS A 16 -6.31 10.32 1.24
C LYS A 16 -5.64 9.59 2.40
N GLY A 17 -4.69 8.72 2.07
CA GLY A 17 -3.91 7.98 3.05
C GLY A 17 -3.11 6.84 2.43
N CYS A 18 -2.47 6.04 3.27
CA CYS A 18 -1.76 4.83 2.87
C CYS A 18 -2.49 3.62 3.43
N PHE A 19 -2.98 2.73 2.56
CA PHE A 19 -3.46 1.42 2.97
C PHE A 19 -2.30 0.61 3.56
N LEU A 20 -2.54 -0.04 4.68
CA LEU A 20 -1.56 -0.87 5.36
C LEU A 20 -2.09 -2.31 5.40
N ALA A 21 -1.20 -3.26 5.11
CA ALA A 21 -1.50 -4.67 5.29
C ALA A 21 -1.34 -5.02 6.77
N ALA A 22 -2.34 -5.65 7.39
CA ALA A 22 -2.27 -6.13 8.77
C ALA A 22 -1.51 -7.47 8.88
N GLY A 23 -1.13 -8.08 7.75
CA GLY A 23 -0.32 -9.29 7.72
C GLY A 23 0.16 -9.68 6.32
N GLU A 24 0.90 -10.80 6.26
CA GLU A 24 1.54 -11.28 5.03
C GLU A 24 0.54 -11.57 3.90
N TRP A 25 -0.63 -12.11 4.22
CA TRP A 25 -1.64 -12.43 3.21
C TRP A 25 -2.19 -11.17 2.51
N GLU A 26 -2.51 -10.13 3.27
CA GLU A 26 -2.97 -8.86 2.70
C GLU A 26 -1.85 -8.15 1.93
N ARG A 27 -0.61 -8.24 2.43
CA ARG A 27 0.58 -7.75 1.74
C ARG A 27 0.74 -8.41 0.36
N ASP A 28 0.66 -9.74 0.29
CA ASP A 28 0.69 -10.51 -0.96
C ASP A 28 -0.40 -10.04 -1.92
N TRP A 29 -1.61 -9.83 -1.41
CA TRP A 29 -2.75 -9.39 -2.18
C TRP A 29 -2.56 -7.97 -2.74
N PHE A 30 -2.11 -7.01 -1.92
CA PHE A 30 -1.80 -5.64 -2.37
C PHE A 30 -0.69 -5.61 -3.43
N VAL A 31 0.36 -6.43 -3.27
CA VAL A 31 1.42 -6.55 -4.28
C VAL A 31 0.83 -7.05 -5.59
N ARG A 32 0.02 -8.11 -5.59
CA ARG A 32 -0.60 -8.64 -6.82
C ARG A 32 -1.53 -7.62 -7.49
N MET A 33 -2.29 -6.86 -6.70
CA MET A 33 -3.20 -5.83 -7.22
C MET A 33 -2.46 -4.65 -7.85
N ASN A 34 -1.37 -4.18 -7.23
CA ASN A 34 -0.70 -2.94 -7.63
C ASN A 34 0.44 -3.14 -8.64
N ASN A 35 0.97 -4.34 -8.75
CA ASN A 35 2.15 -4.63 -9.57
C ASN A 35 1.79 -4.91 -11.04
N THR A 36 1.02 -3.99 -11.65
CA THR A 36 0.57 -4.08 -13.06
C THR A 36 1.42 -3.24 -14.02
N GLY A 37 2.26 -2.34 -13.49
CA GLY A 37 3.06 -1.38 -14.26
C GLY A 37 4.58 -1.51 -14.14
N GLY A 38 5.09 -2.44 -13.34
CA GLY A 38 6.52 -2.60 -13.06
C GLY A 38 6.78 -2.96 -11.60
N ALA A 39 8.02 -3.38 -11.30
CA ALA A 39 8.37 -3.93 -10.00
C ALA A 39 8.03 -3.00 -8.82
N VAL A 40 7.64 -3.59 -7.69
CA VAL A 40 7.25 -2.87 -6.47
C VAL A 40 8.13 -3.26 -5.28
N ASP A 41 8.32 -2.32 -4.37
CA ASP A 41 8.98 -2.56 -3.09
C ASP A 41 7.95 -2.79 -1.98
N VAL A 42 8.32 -3.56 -0.96
CA VAL A 42 7.54 -3.75 0.26
C VAL A 42 8.24 -3.10 1.44
N TRP A 43 7.51 -2.20 2.08
CA TRP A 43 7.95 -1.47 3.26
C TRP A 43 7.12 -1.91 4.46
N GLU A 44 7.79 -2.25 5.55
CA GLU A 44 7.18 -2.42 6.86
C GLU A 44 7.09 -1.07 7.55
N VAL A 45 5.97 -0.84 8.21
CA VAL A 45 5.70 0.38 8.96
C VAL A 45 5.78 0.06 10.44
N HIS A 46 6.56 0.85 11.17
CA HIS A 46 6.65 0.81 12.62
C HIS A 46 5.92 2.00 13.24
N GLY A 47 5.70 1.95 14.56
CA GLY A 47 5.19 3.10 15.31
C GLY A 47 3.75 3.53 14.99
N ILE A 48 2.98 2.70 14.27
CA ILE A 48 1.54 2.87 14.04
C ILE A 48 0.84 1.71 14.71
N ASP A 49 -0.06 2.03 15.64
CA ASP A 49 -0.89 1.03 16.31
C ASP A 49 -2.17 0.78 15.51
N ASP A 50 -2.78 -0.41 15.67
CA ASP A 50 -4.05 -0.76 15.02
C ASP A 50 -5.17 0.25 15.29
N GLY A 51 -5.12 0.92 16.44
CA GLY A 51 -6.08 1.97 16.83
C GLY A 51 -5.95 3.28 16.04
N ASP A 52 -4.83 3.50 15.35
CA ASP A 52 -4.60 4.66 14.49
C ASP A 52 -5.09 4.43 13.05
N LEU A 53 -5.53 3.21 12.75
CA LEU A 53 -6.03 2.82 11.45
C LEU A 53 -7.53 3.11 11.34
N VAL A 54 -7.93 3.54 10.15
CA VAL A 54 -9.33 3.75 9.79
C VAL A 54 -9.73 2.68 8.79
N GLU A 55 -10.86 2.02 9.05
CA GLU A 55 -11.47 1.09 8.10
C GLU A 55 -12.12 1.89 6.97
N SER A 56 -11.75 1.58 5.73
CA SER A 56 -12.36 2.15 4.54
C SER A 56 -13.73 1.51 4.26
N PRO A 57 -14.62 2.13 3.47
CA PRO A 57 -15.91 1.54 3.08
C PRO A 57 -15.79 0.16 2.40
N GLU A 58 -14.61 -0.15 1.85
CA GLU A 58 -14.27 -1.40 1.18
C GLU A 58 -13.75 -2.49 2.13
N GLY A 59 -13.65 -2.20 3.44
CA GLY A 59 -13.21 -3.12 4.48
C GLY A 59 -11.69 -3.23 4.66
N TYR A 60 -10.93 -2.27 4.14
CA TYR A 60 -9.47 -2.24 4.28
C TYR A 60 -9.02 -1.12 5.22
N TYR A 61 -7.96 -1.37 5.98
CA TYR A 61 -7.41 -0.39 6.89
C TYR A 61 -6.42 0.55 6.20
N PHE A 62 -6.54 1.84 6.48
CA PHE A 62 -5.59 2.84 6.03
C PHE A 62 -5.23 3.81 7.15
N PHE A 63 -4.00 4.32 7.08
CA PHE A 63 -3.56 5.42 7.94
C PHE A 63 -3.92 6.77 7.29
N PRO A 64 -4.73 7.63 7.93
CA PRO A 64 -5.22 8.89 7.35
C PRO A 64 -4.19 10.04 7.40
N GLY A 65 -2.92 9.74 7.62
CA GLY A 65 -1.84 10.72 7.80
C GLY A 65 -0.59 10.42 6.97
N VAL A 66 0.49 11.16 7.26
CA VAL A 66 1.80 10.95 6.65
C VAL A 66 2.63 10.03 7.54
N ILE A 67 3.11 8.93 6.97
CA ILE A 67 4.04 8.02 7.65
C ILE A 67 5.45 8.58 7.52
N ALA A 68 6.13 8.81 8.64
CA ALA A 68 7.48 9.35 8.64
C ALA A 68 8.47 8.32 8.11
N ALA A 69 9.49 8.75 7.35
CA ALA A 69 10.48 7.84 6.77
C ALA A 69 11.28 7.06 7.83
N ALA A 70 11.41 7.60 9.05
CA ALA A 70 12.03 6.91 10.17
C ALA A 70 11.24 5.68 10.64
N GLU A 71 9.93 5.65 10.37
CA GLU A 71 9.04 4.54 10.69
C GLU A 71 8.98 3.49 9.56
N LEU A 72 9.68 3.72 8.45
CA LEU A 72 9.69 2.81 7.30
C LEU A 72 10.94 1.94 7.29
N ARG A 73 10.74 0.64 7.14
CA ARG A 73 11.82 -0.33 6.91
C ARG A 73 11.59 -1.07 5.61
N LEU A 74 12.54 -0.98 4.68
CA LEU A 74 12.49 -1.78 3.45
C LEU A 74 12.66 -3.26 3.79
N VAL A 75 11.67 -4.08 3.45
CA VAL A 75 11.69 -5.54 3.71
C VAL A 75 11.98 -6.32 2.43
N GLN A 76 11.38 -5.92 1.32
CA GLN A 76 11.60 -6.55 0.01
C GLN A 76 11.69 -5.48 -1.06
N ARG A 77 12.54 -5.73 -2.06
CA ARG A 77 12.81 -4.80 -3.15
C ARG A 77 12.57 -5.45 -4.50
N ASP A 78 12.13 -4.67 -5.46
CA ASP A 78 12.04 -5.05 -6.87
C ASP A 78 11.23 -6.33 -7.11
N LEU A 79 10.11 -6.49 -6.39
CA LEU A 79 9.22 -7.64 -6.59
C LEU A 79 8.62 -7.57 -7.99
N PRO A 80 8.82 -8.61 -8.82
CA PRO A 80 8.35 -8.58 -10.21
C PRO A 80 6.82 -8.62 -10.27
N PRO A 81 6.22 -8.06 -11.34
CA PRO A 81 4.79 -8.19 -11.63
C PRO A 81 4.29 -9.61 -11.43
N ALA A 82 3.14 -9.74 -10.77
CA ALA A 82 2.49 -11.03 -10.63
C ALA A 82 2.22 -11.58 -12.04
N GLN A 83 2.92 -12.65 -12.41
CA GLN A 83 2.65 -13.37 -13.65
C GLN A 83 1.33 -14.10 -13.47
N ASN A 84 0.23 -13.53 -13.97
CA ASN A 84 -1.01 -14.28 -14.16
C ASN A 84 -0.70 -15.40 -15.15
N HIS A 85 -0.70 -16.65 -14.67
CA HIS A 85 -0.56 -17.85 -15.51
C HIS A 85 -1.87 -18.64 -15.51
#